data_AF-A0A2Z5YW77-F1
#
_entry.id   AF-A0A2Z5YW77-F1
#
_cell.length_a   1.000
_cell.length_b   1.000
_cell.length_c   1.000
_cell.angle_alpha   90.00
_cell.angle_beta   90.00
_cell.angle_gamma   90.00
#
_symmetry.space_group_name_H-M   'P 1'
#
loop_
_entity.id
_entity.type
_entity.pdbx_description
1 polymer ?
#
loop_
_entity_poly.entity_id
_entity_poly.type
_entity_poly.pdbx_seq_one_letter_code
_entity_poly.pdbx_strand_id
1 'polypeptide(L)'
;MRLPLLSTVALLGACTTAPADGDPPPPPPLAADMRAPVLALFEHAVEAYFAGAGDLPPTTCAVFRSEGDNHGDSGLSAAQEERLLKRFPRLAPADRCQWDGSKYADSITGDPATVIDVYRFRCEGDSACTGWVNTRGQGACEPAAQYRMRFAEGRWRFTRDERVLAQ
;
A
#
# COMPACT_ATOMS: atom_id res chain seq x y z
N MET A 1 -70.71 -32.71 9.51
CA MET A 1 -69.98 -32.87 8.25
C MET A 1 -68.62 -32.20 8.38
N ARG A 2 -67.53 -33.00 8.38
CA ARG A 2 -66.14 -32.54 8.39
C ARG A 2 -65.51 -32.98 7.07
N LEU A 3 -64.92 -32.06 6.32
CA LEU A 3 -63.97 -32.38 5.25
C LEU A 3 -62.66 -31.61 5.51
N PRO A 4 -61.50 -32.28 5.40
CA PRO A 4 -60.18 -31.69 5.60
C PRO A 4 -59.63 -31.14 4.28
N LEU A 5 -58.86 -30.06 4.32
CA LEU A 5 -58.01 -29.62 3.22
C LEU A 5 -56.55 -29.74 3.65
N LEU A 6 -55.90 -30.72 3.04
CA LEU A 6 -54.46 -30.97 3.09
C LEU A 6 -53.70 -29.75 2.55
N SER A 7 -52.75 -29.25 3.33
CA SER A 7 -51.74 -28.30 2.86
C SER A 7 -50.42 -29.03 2.69
N THR A 8 -50.01 -29.17 1.43
CA THR A 8 -48.71 -29.65 0.96
C THR A 8 -47.64 -28.64 1.34
N VAL A 9 -46.73 -29.01 2.24
CA VAL A 9 -45.54 -28.21 2.57
C VAL A 9 -44.49 -28.46 1.48
N ALA A 10 -44.21 -27.44 0.69
CA ALA A 10 -43.12 -27.43 -0.28
C ALA A 10 -41.76 -27.40 0.45
N LEU A 11 -40.98 -28.47 0.28
CA LEU A 11 -39.58 -28.54 0.68
C LEU A 11 -38.76 -27.65 -0.26
N LEU A 12 -38.48 -26.42 0.16
CA LEU A 12 -37.48 -25.57 -0.48
C LEU A 12 -36.09 -26.15 -0.14
N GLY A 13 -35.47 -26.78 -1.14
CA GLY A 13 -34.08 -27.22 -1.08
C GLY A 13 -33.16 -26.01 -0.85
N ALA A 14 -32.46 -26.01 0.27
CA ALA A 14 -31.39 -25.06 0.53
C ALA A 14 -30.23 -25.37 -0.42
N CYS A 15 -29.98 -24.47 -1.38
CA CYS A 15 -28.72 -24.43 -2.12
C CYS A 15 -27.62 -24.01 -1.14
N THR A 16 -26.95 -24.96 -0.50
CA THR A 16 -25.70 -24.68 0.20
C THR A 16 -24.61 -24.53 -0.85
N THR A 17 -24.20 -23.29 -1.13
CA THR A 17 -22.94 -23.03 -1.84
C THR A 17 -21.81 -23.62 -1.00
N ALA A 18 -21.16 -24.65 -1.51
CA ALA A 18 -19.89 -25.11 -0.96
C ALA A 18 -18.92 -23.92 -0.91
N PRO A 19 -18.17 -23.73 0.19
CA PRO A 19 -17.09 -22.76 0.19
C PRO A 19 -16.14 -23.17 -0.94
N ALA A 20 -16.00 -22.31 -1.95
CA ALA A 20 -14.95 -22.45 -2.94
C ALA A 20 -13.64 -22.63 -2.17
N ASP A 21 -12.85 -23.65 -2.55
CA ASP A 21 -11.52 -23.91 -1.99
C ASP A 21 -10.77 -22.58 -1.91
N GLY A 22 -10.74 -22.06 -0.68
CA GLY A 22 -10.63 -20.64 -0.44
C GLY A 22 -9.23 -20.17 -0.76
N ASP A 23 -9.14 -19.11 -1.55
CA ASP A 23 -7.89 -18.36 -1.66
C ASP A 23 -7.32 -18.15 -0.26
N PRO A 24 -6.00 -18.37 -0.07
CA PRO A 24 -5.37 -18.16 1.22
C PRO A 24 -5.72 -16.75 1.72
N PRO A 25 -6.03 -16.58 3.02
CA PRO A 25 -6.40 -15.28 3.55
C PRO A 25 -5.31 -14.28 3.22
N PRO A 26 -5.66 -13.02 2.90
CA PRO A 26 -4.67 -12.01 2.56
C PRO A 26 -3.66 -11.88 3.72
N PRO A 27 -2.39 -11.60 3.42
CA PRO A 27 -1.40 -11.40 4.46
C PRO A 27 -1.88 -10.33 5.44
N PRO A 28 -1.56 -10.47 6.74
CA PRO A 28 -1.98 -9.50 7.75
C PRO A 28 -1.49 -8.10 7.36
N PRO A 29 -2.26 -7.03 7.65
CA PRO A 29 -1.85 -5.67 7.33
C PRO A 29 -0.48 -5.35 7.92
N LEU A 30 0.38 -4.72 7.13
CA LEU A 30 1.70 -4.27 7.59
C LEU A 30 1.57 -3.24 8.72
N ALA A 31 0.46 -2.50 8.76
CA ALA A 31 0.12 -1.64 9.89
C ALA A 31 -0.02 -2.37 11.24
N ALA A 32 -0.26 -3.69 11.27
CA ALA A 32 -0.32 -4.46 12.51
C ALA A 32 1.07 -4.87 13.05
N ASP A 33 2.14 -4.70 12.26
CA ASP A 33 3.51 -5.04 12.65
C ASP A 33 4.21 -3.84 13.30
N MET A 34 4.27 -3.83 14.63
CA MET A 34 4.96 -2.77 15.38
C MET A 34 6.45 -2.67 15.00
N ARG A 35 7.09 -3.74 14.53
CA ARG A 35 8.52 -3.77 14.22
C ARG A 35 8.84 -3.28 12.81
N ALA A 36 7.84 -2.99 11.99
CA ALA A 36 8.02 -2.56 10.61
C ALA A 36 7.26 -1.25 10.29
N PRO A 37 7.51 -0.15 11.02
CA PRO A 37 6.74 1.08 10.86
C PRO A 37 6.91 1.72 9.47
N VAL A 38 8.07 1.59 8.83
CA VAL A 38 8.26 2.08 7.45
C VAL A 38 7.38 1.33 6.46
N LEU A 39 7.21 0.02 6.64
CA LEU A 39 6.34 -0.79 5.78
C LEU A 39 4.87 -0.44 6.00
N ALA A 40 4.47 -0.14 7.23
CA ALA A 40 3.14 0.36 7.53
C ALA A 40 2.86 1.70 6.82
N LEU A 41 3.84 2.60 6.73
CA LEU A 41 3.70 3.85 5.99
C LEU A 41 3.59 3.64 4.48
N PHE A 42 4.41 2.73 3.92
CA PHE A 42 4.26 2.35 2.51
C PHE A 42 2.88 1.74 2.23
N GLU A 43 2.40 0.81 3.06
CA GLU A 43 1.07 0.23 2.93
C GLU A 43 0.00 1.33 2.85
N HIS A 44 0.04 2.27 3.81
CA HIS A 44 -0.89 3.39 3.84
C HIS A 44 -0.83 4.27 2.58
N ALA A 45 0.37 4.64 2.14
CA ALA A 45 0.58 5.49 0.98
C ALA A 45 0.18 4.81 -0.35
N VAL A 46 0.53 3.53 -0.49
CA VAL A 46 0.24 2.74 -1.70
C VAL A 46 -1.27 2.47 -1.82
N GLU A 47 -1.95 2.17 -0.72
CA GLU A 47 -3.43 2.05 -0.70
C GLU A 47 -4.09 3.35 -1.14
N ALA A 48 -3.66 4.49 -0.59
CA ALA A 48 -4.20 5.79 -0.95
C ALA A 48 -3.98 6.13 -2.44
N TYR A 49 -2.78 5.86 -2.96
CA TYR A 49 -2.47 6.07 -4.38
C TYR A 49 -3.35 5.21 -5.29
N PHE A 50 -3.40 3.90 -5.06
CA PHE A 50 -4.17 3.01 -5.94
C PHE A 50 -5.68 3.20 -5.83
N ALA A 51 -6.19 3.73 -4.70
CA ALA A 51 -7.58 4.15 -4.60
C ALA A 51 -7.92 5.33 -5.53
N GLY A 52 -6.94 6.21 -5.82
CA GLY A 52 -7.10 7.36 -6.72
C GLY A 52 -6.67 7.13 -8.18
N ALA A 53 -5.75 6.19 -8.43
CA ALA A 53 -5.13 6.02 -9.74
C ALA A 53 -5.99 5.28 -10.78
N GLY A 54 -7.12 4.68 -10.37
CA GLY A 54 -8.01 3.93 -11.26
C GLY A 54 -7.47 2.55 -11.68
N ASP A 55 -8.00 2.03 -12.80
CA ASP A 55 -7.81 0.62 -13.21
C ASP A 55 -6.45 0.35 -13.86
N LEU A 56 -5.88 1.34 -14.56
CA LEU A 56 -4.64 1.21 -15.34
C LEU A 56 -3.59 2.27 -14.94
N PRO A 57 -3.04 2.20 -13.72
CA PRO A 57 -1.96 3.07 -13.31
C PRO A 57 -0.70 2.74 -14.14
N PRO A 58 0.19 3.72 -14.32
CA PRO A 58 1.52 3.45 -14.85
C PRO A 58 2.28 2.47 -13.93
N THR A 59 3.40 1.93 -14.42
CA THR A 59 4.32 1.16 -13.58
C THR A 59 4.63 1.95 -12.32
N THR A 60 4.31 1.38 -11.17
CA THR A 60 4.41 2.06 -9.87
C THR A 60 5.40 1.32 -8.99
N CYS A 61 6.40 2.03 -8.46
CA CYS A 61 7.39 1.47 -7.54
C CYS A 61 7.37 2.17 -6.18
N ALA A 62 7.70 1.43 -5.12
CA ALA A 62 7.88 1.96 -3.77
C ALA A 62 9.38 2.14 -3.49
N VAL A 63 9.81 3.35 -3.14
CA VAL A 63 11.23 3.67 -2.91
C VAL A 63 11.43 4.27 -1.53
N PHE A 64 12.27 3.64 -0.72
CA PHE A 64 12.71 4.25 0.54
C PHE A 64 13.98 5.06 0.30
N ARG A 65 14.05 6.26 0.88
CA ARG A 65 15.25 7.11 0.87
C ARG A 65 15.62 7.45 2.31
N SER A 66 16.59 6.73 2.85
CA SER A 66 17.17 7.06 4.15
C SER A 66 18.02 8.35 4.05
N GLU A 67 18.17 9.08 5.15
CA GLU A 67 19.10 10.21 5.19
C GLU A 67 20.53 9.70 5.41
N GLY A 68 21.43 9.98 4.45
CA GLY A 68 22.85 9.59 4.56
C GLY A 68 23.54 9.34 3.22
N ASP A 69 22.78 9.08 2.16
CA ASP A 69 23.36 8.41 1.00
C ASP A 69 23.17 9.28 -0.25
N ASN A 70 24.17 10.11 -0.53
CA ASN A 70 24.37 10.56 -1.90
C ASN A 70 24.74 9.32 -2.72
N HIS A 71 23.76 8.77 -3.44
CA HIS A 71 23.86 7.63 -4.37
C HIS A 71 23.93 6.23 -3.72
N GLY A 72 22.77 5.57 -3.54
CA GLY A 72 22.63 4.18 -3.98
C GLY A 72 22.19 3.10 -3.00
N ASP A 73 22.45 3.20 -1.69
CA ASP A 73 22.32 2.04 -0.78
C ASP A 73 21.27 2.17 0.37
N SER A 74 20.42 3.20 0.34
CA SER A 74 19.43 3.49 1.38
C SER A 74 18.00 3.01 1.06
N GLY A 75 17.89 1.86 0.39
CA GLY A 75 16.61 1.28 0.00
C GLY A 75 15.91 0.48 1.11
N LEU A 76 14.71 -0.02 0.81
CA LEU A 76 14.14 -1.14 1.56
C LEU A 76 15.07 -2.35 1.41
N SER A 77 15.18 -3.17 2.45
CA SER A 77 15.83 -4.47 2.27
C SER A 77 15.01 -5.34 1.31
N ALA A 78 15.66 -6.30 0.63
CA ALA A 78 14.96 -7.22 -0.27
C ALA A 78 13.77 -7.93 0.40
N ALA A 79 13.91 -8.31 1.68
CA ALA A 79 12.81 -8.92 2.44
C ALA A 79 11.66 -7.94 2.73
N GLN A 80 11.96 -6.65 2.92
CA GLN A 80 10.94 -5.62 3.11
C GLN A 80 10.20 -5.32 1.80
N GLU A 81 10.93 -5.22 0.70
CA GLU A 81 10.36 -5.04 -0.63
C GLU A 81 9.47 -6.23 -1.02
N GLU A 82 9.94 -7.46 -0.82
CA GLU A 82 9.16 -8.67 -1.08
C GLU A 82 7.83 -8.67 -0.31
N ARG A 83 7.84 -8.23 0.95
CA ARG A 83 6.60 -8.08 1.75
C ARG A 83 5.63 -7.09 1.13
N LEU A 84 6.12 -5.96 0.59
CA LEU A 84 5.27 -4.99 -0.10
C LEU A 84 4.73 -5.54 -1.42
N LEU A 85 5.57 -6.16 -2.24
CA LEU A 85 5.17 -6.72 -3.54
C LEU A 85 4.13 -7.84 -3.38
N LYS A 86 4.27 -8.71 -2.36
CA LYS A 86 3.25 -9.71 -2.03
C LYS A 86 1.91 -9.10 -1.61
N ARG A 87 1.95 -7.96 -0.92
CA ARG A 87 0.73 -7.25 -0.47
C ARG A 87 0.09 -6.46 -1.62
N PHE A 88 0.90 -5.89 -2.51
CA PHE A 88 0.48 -5.08 -3.63
C PHE A 88 1.07 -5.61 -4.95
N PRO A 89 0.44 -6.63 -5.57
CA PRO A 89 0.94 -7.23 -6.81
C PRO A 89 1.02 -6.27 -8.01
N ARG A 90 0.39 -5.09 -7.92
CA ARG A 90 0.45 -4.01 -8.92
C ARG A 90 1.73 -3.17 -8.80
N LEU A 91 2.47 -3.30 -7.71
CA LEU A 91 3.79 -2.66 -7.60
C LEU A 91 4.80 -3.43 -8.43
N ALA A 92 5.73 -2.68 -9.00
CA ALA A 92 6.97 -3.21 -9.55
C ALA A 92 8.11 -3.12 -8.51
N PRO A 93 9.16 -3.95 -8.66
CA PRO A 93 10.42 -3.76 -7.94
C PRO A 93 10.97 -2.34 -8.10
N ALA A 94 11.62 -1.84 -7.06
CA ALA A 94 12.11 -0.46 -6.96
C ALA A 94 13.08 -0.08 -8.09
N ASP A 95 13.93 -1.02 -8.50
CA ASP A 95 14.93 -0.84 -9.55
C ASP A 95 14.33 -0.71 -10.97
N ARG A 96 13.03 -1.03 -11.12
CA ARG A 96 12.30 -0.89 -12.39
C ARG A 96 11.92 0.55 -12.69
N CYS A 97 11.65 1.38 -11.69
CA CYS A 97 11.31 2.80 -11.91
C CYS A 97 12.58 3.66 -11.85
N GLN A 98 13.17 3.93 -13.02
CA GLN A 98 14.43 4.67 -13.10
C GLN A 98 14.21 6.13 -13.50
N TRP A 99 15.06 7.00 -12.96
CA TRP A 99 15.13 8.40 -13.37
C TRP A 99 16.03 8.53 -14.59
N ASP A 100 15.49 9.05 -15.70
CA ASP A 100 16.24 9.21 -16.97
C ASP A 100 17.00 10.54 -17.08
N GLY A 101 16.94 11.37 -16.04
CA GLY A 101 17.43 12.76 -16.05
C GLY A 101 16.30 13.80 -16.09
N SER A 102 15.09 13.40 -16.48
CA SER A 102 13.94 14.29 -16.64
C SER A 102 12.63 13.76 -16.04
N LYS A 103 12.42 12.45 -16.08
CA LYS A 103 11.20 11.78 -15.59
C LYS A 103 11.53 10.39 -15.07
N TYR A 104 10.57 9.81 -14.35
CA TYR A 104 10.59 8.38 -14.05
C TYR A 104 10.05 7.58 -15.24
N ALA A 105 10.77 6.52 -15.60
CA ALA A 105 10.39 5.57 -16.63
C ALA A 105 10.58 4.14 -16.15
N ASP A 106 9.76 3.24 -16.69
CA ASP A 106 9.93 1.80 -16.54
C ASP A 106 11.19 1.35 -17.32
N SER A 107 12.15 0.75 -16.65
CA SER A 107 13.42 0.35 -17.26
C SER A 107 13.29 -0.80 -18.27
N ILE A 108 12.16 -1.52 -18.25
CA ILE A 108 11.87 -2.62 -19.17
C ILE A 108 11.15 -2.10 -20.41
N THR A 109 10.12 -1.27 -20.23
CA THR A 109 9.25 -0.83 -21.35
C THR A 109 9.57 0.56 -21.88
N GLY A 110 10.22 1.41 -21.09
CA GLY A 110 10.46 2.83 -21.39
C GLY A 110 9.24 3.74 -21.16
N ASP A 111 8.10 3.17 -20.72
CA ASP A 111 6.88 3.93 -20.46
C ASP A 111 7.03 4.82 -19.21
N PRO A 112 6.23 5.90 -19.09
CA PRO A 112 6.20 6.69 -17.86
C PRO A 112 5.91 5.83 -16.63
N ALA A 113 6.66 6.08 -15.56
CA ALA A 113 6.49 5.40 -14.28
C ALA A 113 6.15 6.38 -13.15
N THR A 114 5.54 5.85 -12.11
CA THR A 114 5.28 6.54 -10.85
C THR A 114 6.12 5.94 -9.73
N VAL A 115 6.69 6.80 -8.89
CA VAL A 115 7.41 6.43 -7.68
C VAL A 115 6.67 6.98 -6.47
N ILE A 116 6.33 6.11 -5.53
CA ILE A 116 5.90 6.50 -4.19
C ILE A 116 7.13 6.41 -3.31
N ASP A 117 7.68 7.56 -2.91
CA ASP A 117 8.87 7.60 -2.06
C ASP A 117 8.57 8.00 -0.62
N VAL A 118 9.12 7.21 0.32
CA VAL A 118 9.16 7.54 1.74
C VAL A 118 10.56 8.02 2.07
N TYR A 119 10.66 9.20 2.69
CA TYR A 119 11.95 9.81 3.02
C TYR A 119 11.89 10.60 4.34
N ARG A 120 13.07 10.92 4.90
CA ARG A 120 13.25 11.48 6.25
C ARG A 120 12.48 10.71 7.33
N PHE A 121 12.43 9.39 7.18
CA PHE A 121 11.73 8.54 8.13
C PHE A 121 12.56 8.33 9.39
N ARG A 122 11.94 8.54 10.55
CA ARG A 122 12.59 8.40 11.85
C ARG A 122 11.58 8.04 12.93
N CYS A 123 12.02 7.28 13.92
CA CYS A 123 11.20 6.93 15.08
C CYS A 123 11.73 7.60 16.35
N GLU A 124 10.79 8.14 17.13
CA GLU A 124 11.02 8.65 18.48
C GLU A 124 10.59 7.54 19.46
N GLY A 125 11.49 6.57 19.69
CA GLY A 125 11.19 5.34 20.41
C GLY A 125 10.39 4.31 19.60
N ASP A 126 9.83 3.30 20.28
CA ASP A 126 9.28 2.11 19.62
C ASP A 126 7.87 2.28 19.06
N SER A 127 7.15 3.33 19.49
CA SER A 127 5.70 3.48 19.22
C SER A 127 5.32 4.81 18.55
N ALA A 128 6.30 5.61 18.16
CA ALA A 128 6.06 6.87 17.47
C ALA A 128 7.09 7.08 16.35
N CYS A 129 6.63 7.37 15.15
CA CYS A 129 7.49 7.65 14.01
C CYS A 129 6.98 8.85 13.20
N THR A 130 7.86 9.43 12.41
CA THR A 130 7.54 10.47 11.43
C THR A 130 8.23 10.16 10.12
N GLY A 131 7.62 10.54 9.01
CA GLY A 131 8.21 10.39 7.67
C GLY A 131 7.47 11.24 6.67
N TRP A 132 8.11 11.51 5.54
CA TRP A 132 7.48 12.19 4.41
C TRP A 132 7.15 11.17 3.34
N VAL A 133 6.00 11.35 2.71
CA VAL A 133 5.57 10.61 1.52
C VAL A 133 5.47 11.60 0.37
N ASN A 134 6.04 11.22 -0.76
CA ASN A 134 5.83 11.94 -2.01
C ASN A 134 5.46 10.93 -3.11
N THR A 135 4.68 11.39 -4.07
CA THR A 135 4.37 10.65 -5.29
C THR A 135 4.98 11.43 -6.42
N ARG A 136 5.80 10.79 -7.24
CA ARG A 136 6.52 11.42 -8.35
C ARG A 136 6.20 10.65 -9.63
N GLY A 137 6.06 11.35 -10.75
CA GLY A 137 5.73 10.72 -12.02
C GLY A 137 4.58 11.42 -12.73
N GLN A 138 4.07 10.81 -13.78
CA GLN A 138 2.98 11.40 -14.55
C GLN A 138 1.69 11.38 -13.72
N GLY A 139 1.10 12.56 -13.48
CA GLY A 139 -0.11 12.70 -12.66
C GLY A 139 0.12 12.93 -11.16
N ALA A 140 1.39 13.04 -10.73
CA ALA A 140 1.73 13.50 -9.40
C ALA A 140 1.42 15.00 -9.23
N CYS A 141 0.20 15.32 -8.83
CA CYS A 141 -0.24 16.70 -8.60
C CYS A 141 -0.28 17.09 -7.11
N GLU A 142 0.02 16.15 -6.21
CA GLU A 142 0.00 16.42 -4.77
C GLU A 142 1.38 16.80 -4.24
N PRO A 143 1.46 17.82 -3.36
CA PRO A 143 2.68 18.10 -2.64
C PRO A 143 3.02 16.94 -1.71
N ALA A 144 4.32 16.77 -1.44
CA ALA A 144 4.78 15.83 -0.42
C ALA A 144 4.10 16.12 0.92
N ALA A 145 3.68 15.06 1.61
CA ALA A 145 2.98 15.16 2.89
C ALA A 145 3.80 14.53 4.00
N GLN A 146 3.85 15.20 5.15
CA GLN A 146 4.42 14.61 6.34
C GLN A 146 3.38 13.74 7.05
N TYR A 147 3.79 12.57 7.50
CA TYR A 147 3.00 11.69 8.34
C TYR A 147 3.61 11.59 9.72
N ARG A 148 2.76 11.72 10.73
CA ARG A 148 3.05 11.30 12.10
C ARG A 148 2.36 9.96 12.34
N MET A 149 3.09 9.04 12.94
CA MET A 149 2.66 7.67 13.16
C MET A 149 2.70 7.36 14.64
N ARG A 150 1.67 6.68 15.14
CA ARG A 150 1.64 6.15 16.52
C ARG A 150 1.14 4.72 16.52
N PHE A 151 1.81 3.83 17.23
CA PHE A 151 1.32 2.47 17.45
C PHE A 151 0.35 2.45 18.62
N ALA A 152 -0.91 2.10 18.35
CA ALA A 152 -1.97 2.02 19.36
C ALA A 152 -2.98 0.95 18.95
N GLU A 153 -3.55 0.25 19.93
CA GLU A 153 -4.59 -0.77 19.69
C GLU A 153 -4.14 -1.87 18.69
N GLY A 154 -2.87 -2.27 18.78
CA GLY A 154 -2.30 -3.31 17.93
C GLY A 154 -2.02 -2.90 16.50
N ARG A 155 -2.04 -1.59 16.17
CA ARG A 155 -1.69 -1.11 14.82
C ARG A 155 -1.09 0.29 14.79
N TRP A 156 -0.36 0.58 13.72
CA TRP A 156 0.04 1.94 13.37
C TRP A 156 -1.18 2.77 12.95
N ARG A 157 -1.29 3.96 13.52
CA ARG A 157 -2.25 5.01 13.18
C ARG A 157 -1.49 6.17 12.54
N PHE A 158 -2.11 6.79 11.53
CA PHE A 158 -1.48 7.79 10.69
C PHE A 158 -2.21 9.12 10.84
N THR A 159 -1.44 10.20 10.95
CA THR A 159 -1.93 11.58 10.89
C THR A 159 -1.13 12.30 9.83
N ARG A 160 -1.81 12.74 8.77
CA ARG A 160 -1.24 13.58 7.71
C ARG A 160 -1.16 15.02 8.22
N ASP A 161 0.02 15.62 8.15
CA ASP A 161 0.23 17.04 8.41
C ASP A 161 0.25 17.76 7.05
N GLU A 162 -0.75 18.61 6.81
CA GLU A 162 -0.93 19.32 5.54
C GLU A 162 0.02 20.53 5.39
N ARG A 163 1.12 20.58 6.15
CA ARG A 163 2.13 21.63 5.97
C ARG A 163 2.75 21.56 4.59
N VAL A 164 2.20 22.37 3.69
CA VAL A 164 2.77 22.70 2.38
C VAL A 164 4.18 23.24 2.62
N LEU A 165 5.20 22.51 2.20
CA LEU A 165 6.50 23.11 1.96
C LEU A 165 6.31 24.07 0.80
N ALA A 166 6.10 25.36 1.10
CA ALA A 166 6.23 26.41 0.10
C ALA A 166 7.66 26.31 -0.45
N GLN A 167 7.75 26.02 -1.76
CA GLN A 167 9.00 26.08 -2.51
C GLN A 167 9.31 27.53 -2.87
#